data_AF-X1FKK3-F1
#
_entry.id   AF-X1FKK3-F1
#
_cell.length_a   1.000
_cell.length_b   1.000
_cell.length_c   1.000
_cell.angle_alpha   90.00
_cell.angle_beta   90.00
_cell.angle_gamma   90.00
#
_symmetry.space_group_name_H-M   'P 1'
#
loop_
_entity.id
_entity.type
_entity.pdbx_description
1 polymer ?
#
loop_
_entity_poly.entity_id
_entity_poly.type
_entity_poly.pdbx_seq_one_letter_code
_entity_poly.pdbx_strand_id
1 'polypeptide(L)'
;MLAGFYQGKNIALSNVFEAVGKFQTDSISEQELKEVEDCACPGIGSCAGLYTANSMNIWAEAVGIALPGNGTIPAVDARRIRLAKHAGMKIMELFKKDVKFLDIITRKAIENAITVEMALGGSSNTMLHSLAIAFEADIPFNIDDFNRIREQVPQLCSLSPAGEHHIQDLDRAGGIS
;
A
#
# COMPACT_ATOMS: atom_id res chain seq x y z
N MET A 1 -3.26 5.30 -7.78
CA MET A 1 -4.09 6.34 -8.42
C MET A 1 -4.55 7.31 -7.34
N LEU A 2 -5.03 8.49 -7.73
CA LEU A 2 -5.76 9.36 -6.81
C LEU A 2 -7.14 8.75 -6.51
N ALA A 3 -7.73 9.08 -5.37
CA ALA A 3 -9.12 8.73 -5.11
C ALA A 3 -10.03 9.41 -6.14
N GLY A 4 -11.05 8.69 -6.60
CA GLY A 4 -12.15 9.27 -7.36
C GLY A 4 -12.96 10.23 -6.50
N PHE A 5 -13.83 11.02 -7.12
CA PHE A 5 -14.68 11.96 -6.41
C PHE A 5 -16.10 11.91 -6.97
N TYR A 6 -17.08 11.64 -6.10
CA TYR A 6 -18.48 11.54 -6.47
C TYR A 6 -19.36 12.09 -5.34
N GLN A 7 -20.29 12.97 -5.69
CA GLN A 7 -21.25 13.58 -4.75
C GLN A 7 -20.63 14.12 -3.45
N GLY A 8 -19.49 14.82 -3.55
CA GLY A 8 -18.85 15.43 -2.38
C GLY A 8 -17.96 14.48 -1.56
N LYS A 9 -17.80 13.22 -1.98
CA LYS A 9 -17.01 12.21 -1.28
C LYS A 9 -15.90 11.64 -2.15
N ASN A 10 -14.78 11.33 -1.51
CA ASN A 10 -13.76 10.51 -2.14
C ASN A 10 -14.28 9.08 -2.27
N ILE A 11 -14.06 8.48 -3.42
CA ILE A 11 -14.44 7.09 -3.72
C ILE A 11 -13.25 6.33 -4.32
N ALA A 12 -13.30 5.01 -4.22
CA ALA A 12 -12.33 4.08 -4.79
C ALA A 12 -13.03 2.96 -5.56
N LEU A 13 -12.25 2.11 -6.21
CA LEU A 13 -12.75 0.93 -6.93
C LEU A 13 -13.65 0.03 -6.08
N SER A 14 -13.43 -0.05 -4.75
CA SER A 14 -14.31 -0.81 -3.86
C SER A 14 -15.74 -0.28 -3.83
N ASN A 15 -15.93 1.04 -4.00
CA ASN A 15 -17.26 1.63 -4.04
C ASN A 15 -18.01 1.22 -5.32
N VAL A 16 -17.31 0.90 -6.42
CA VAL A 16 -17.92 0.31 -7.61
C VAL A 16 -18.45 -1.09 -7.28
N PHE A 17 -17.69 -1.91 -6.55
CA PHE A 17 -18.16 -3.23 -6.13
C PHE A 17 -19.39 -3.14 -5.20
N GLU A 18 -19.39 -2.18 -4.27
CA GLU A 18 -20.56 -1.91 -3.43
C GLU A 18 -21.75 -1.40 -4.24
N ALA A 19 -21.51 -0.54 -5.24
CA ALA A 19 -22.56 -0.03 -6.14
C ALA A 19 -23.19 -1.15 -6.96
N VAL A 20 -22.41 -2.11 -7.47
CA VAL A 20 -22.94 -3.31 -8.14
C VAL A 20 -23.88 -4.08 -7.20
N GLY A 21 -23.50 -4.26 -5.94
CA GLY A 21 -24.36 -4.89 -4.94
C GLY A 21 -25.66 -4.10 -4.71
N LYS A 22 -25.58 -2.78 -4.59
CA LYS A 22 -26.75 -1.90 -4.43
C LYS A 22 -27.68 -1.90 -5.65
N PHE A 23 -27.11 -1.99 -6.85
CA PHE A 23 -27.87 -2.08 -8.09
C PHE A 23 -28.65 -3.40 -8.16
N GLN A 24 -28.01 -4.52 -7.77
CA GLN A 24 -28.68 -5.83 -7.70
C GLN A 24 -29.83 -5.89 -6.68
N THR A 25 -29.84 -4.98 -5.70
CA THR A 25 -30.91 -4.85 -4.70
C THR A 25 -31.85 -3.67 -4.99
N ASP A 26 -31.89 -3.17 -6.22
CA ASP A 26 -32.71 -2.04 -6.68
C ASP A 26 -32.57 -0.76 -5.81
N SER A 27 -31.44 -0.62 -5.11
CA SER A 27 -31.18 0.48 -4.16
C SER A 27 -30.52 1.69 -4.83
N ILE A 28 -29.98 1.51 -6.03
CA ILE A 28 -29.52 2.58 -6.92
C ILE A 28 -29.98 2.27 -8.35
N SER A 29 -30.10 3.30 -9.18
CA SER A 29 -30.37 3.16 -10.61
C SER A 29 -29.14 2.72 -11.41
N GLU A 30 -29.36 2.23 -12.63
CA GLU A 30 -28.28 1.94 -13.58
C GLU A 30 -27.45 3.20 -13.89
N GLN A 31 -28.11 4.35 -13.95
CA GLN A 31 -27.46 5.64 -14.17
C GLN A 31 -26.52 6.00 -13.00
N GLU A 32 -26.97 5.82 -11.75
CA GLU A 32 -26.11 6.05 -10.58
C GLU A 32 -24.94 5.07 -10.52
N LEU A 33 -25.14 3.80 -10.87
CA LEU A 33 -24.05 2.83 -10.96
C LEU A 33 -22.99 3.28 -11.97
N LYS A 34 -23.43 3.72 -13.16
CA LYS A 34 -22.55 4.22 -14.21
C LYS A 34 -21.79 5.47 -13.78
N GLU A 35 -22.43 6.39 -13.08
CA GLU A 35 -21.74 7.59 -12.57
C GLU A 35 -20.66 7.24 -11.54
N VAL A 36 -20.92 6.26 -10.66
CA VAL A 36 -19.91 5.76 -9.72
C VAL A 36 -18.75 5.10 -10.47
N GLU A 37 -19.02 4.27 -11.48
CA GLU A 37 -18.00 3.65 -12.34
C GLU A 37 -17.11 4.70 -13.01
N ASP A 38 -17.72 5.68 -13.68
CA ASP A 38 -17.03 6.74 -14.42
C ASP A 38 -16.16 7.62 -13.50
N CYS A 39 -16.55 7.77 -12.23
CA CYS A 39 -15.87 8.64 -11.27
C CYS A 39 -14.84 7.93 -10.37
N ALA A 40 -14.94 6.61 -10.18
CA ALA A 40 -14.10 5.87 -9.22
C ALA A 40 -12.63 5.79 -9.63
N CYS A 41 -12.35 5.83 -10.93
CA CYS A 41 -11.03 5.57 -11.49
C CYS A 41 -10.46 6.76 -12.29
N PRO A 42 -10.07 7.87 -11.65
CA PRO A 42 -9.77 9.14 -12.34
C PRO A 42 -8.45 9.16 -13.13
N GLY A 43 -7.65 8.10 -13.09
CA GLY A 43 -6.37 8.05 -13.81
C GLY A 43 -5.46 6.89 -13.39
N ILE A 44 -4.19 7.00 -13.78
CA ILE A 44 -3.21 5.91 -13.65
C ILE A 44 -2.80 5.60 -12.19
N GLY A 45 -2.38 4.36 -11.97
CA GLY A 45 -1.78 3.85 -10.74
C GLY A 45 -2.58 2.71 -10.09
N SER A 46 -2.07 2.16 -8.98
CA SER A 46 -2.75 1.15 -8.15
C SER A 46 -4.05 1.67 -7.53
N CYS A 47 -4.89 0.79 -6.97
CA CYS A 47 -6.08 1.17 -6.20
C CYS A 47 -5.79 2.28 -5.17
N ALA A 48 -6.74 3.18 -4.90
CA ALA A 48 -6.49 4.37 -4.06
C ALA A 48 -6.45 4.09 -2.54
N GLY A 49 -7.08 3.01 -2.07
CA GLY A 49 -7.10 2.60 -0.66
C GLY A 49 -5.90 1.74 -0.24
N LEU A 50 -5.76 1.42 1.04
CA LEU A 50 -4.74 0.53 1.61
C LEU A 50 -5.06 -0.95 1.32
N TYR A 51 -5.07 -1.31 0.04
CA TYR A 51 -5.15 -2.69 -0.42
C TYR A 51 -3.75 -3.26 -0.67
N THR A 52 -3.68 -4.52 -1.11
CA THR A 52 -2.42 -5.26 -1.29
C THR A 52 -1.35 -4.51 -2.08
N ALA A 53 -1.71 -3.79 -3.15
CA ALA A 53 -0.73 -3.04 -3.94
C ALA A 53 -0.02 -1.94 -3.12
N ASN A 54 -0.75 -1.18 -2.31
CA ASN A 54 -0.15 -0.11 -1.52
C ASN A 54 0.50 -0.64 -0.25
N SER A 55 -0.09 -1.66 0.39
CA SER A 55 0.57 -2.42 1.44
C SER A 55 1.93 -2.93 1.00
N MET A 56 2.04 -3.62 -0.13
CA MET A 56 3.34 -4.12 -0.57
C MET A 56 4.34 -3.01 -0.96
N ASN A 57 3.87 -1.84 -1.39
CA ASN A 57 4.76 -0.69 -1.62
C ASN A 57 5.27 -0.06 -0.32
N ILE A 58 4.41 0.03 0.70
CA ILE A 58 4.75 0.49 2.05
C ILE A 58 5.69 -0.52 2.71
N TRP A 59 5.38 -1.81 2.61
CA TRP A 59 6.24 -2.90 3.06
C TRP A 59 7.64 -2.81 2.44
N ALA A 60 7.74 -2.54 1.12
CA ALA A 60 9.03 -2.41 0.43
C ALA A 60 9.84 -1.20 0.94
N GLU A 61 9.18 -0.10 1.31
CA GLU A 61 9.83 1.05 1.95
C GLU A 61 10.26 0.71 3.39
N ALA A 62 9.38 0.12 4.18
CA ALA A 62 9.62 -0.20 5.59
C ALA A 62 10.71 -1.28 5.79
N VAL A 63 10.79 -2.25 4.87
CA VAL A 63 11.85 -3.28 4.89
C VAL A 63 13.19 -2.73 4.38
N GLY A 64 13.18 -1.57 3.71
CA GLY A 64 14.39 -0.85 3.27
C GLY A 64 14.85 -1.13 1.84
N ILE A 65 14.07 -1.85 1.02
CA ILE A 65 14.43 -2.12 -0.39
C ILE A 65 13.92 -1.04 -1.36
N ALA A 66 13.01 -0.17 -0.90
CA ALA A 66 12.55 0.99 -1.63
C ALA A 66 12.96 2.28 -0.92
N LEU A 67 13.15 3.34 -1.71
CA LEU A 67 13.50 4.67 -1.19
C LEU A 67 12.31 5.32 -0.46
N PRO A 68 12.57 6.20 0.52
CA PRO A 68 11.53 6.97 1.20
C PRO A 68 10.54 7.65 0.25
N GLY A 69 9.26 7.52 0.57
CA GLY A 69 8.13 7.99 -0.24
C GLY A 69 7.65 7.00 -1.31
N ASN A 70 8.30 5.84 -1.48
CA ASN A 70 7.83 4.82 -2.40
C ASN A 70 6.40 4.34 -2.09
N GLY A 71 6.08 4.17 -0.81
CA GLY A 71 4.82 3.65 -0.32
C GLY A 71 3.61 4.52 -0.66
N THR A 72 3.78 5.85 -0.68
CA THR A 72 2.63 6.77 -0.61
C THR A 72 2.55 7.79 -1.74
N ILE A 73 3.66 8.13 -2.40
CA ILE A 73 3.66 9.17 -3.44
C ILE A 73 2.71 8.78 -4.58
N PRO A 74 1.67 9.57 -4.91
CA PRO A 74 0.74 9.24 -5.98
C PRO A 74 1.43 9.08 -7.33
N ALA A 75 0.92 8.17 -8.17
CA ALA A 75 1.52 7.85 -9.48
C ALA A 75 1.65 9.07 -10.41
N VAL A 76 0.72 10.01 -10.32
CA VAL A 76 0.67 11.23 -11.15
C VAL A 76 1.48 12.39 -10.58
N ASP A 77 2.06 12.24 -9.37
CA ASP A 77 2.83 13.30 -8.73
C ASP A 77 4.24 13.39 -9.35
N ALA A 78 4.73 14.61 -9.62
CA ALA A 78 6.08 14.83 -10.14
C ALA A 78 7.19 14.25 -9.22
N ARG A 79 6.93 14.11 -7.91
CA ARG A 79 7.80 13.41 -6.96
C ARG A 79 8.04 11.95 -7.37
N ARG A 80 7.08 11.27 -8.00
CA ARG A 80 7.23 9.87 -8.45
C ARG A 80 8.31 9.74 -9.53
N ILE A 81 8.35 10.66 -10.49
CA ILE A 81 9.39 10.70 -11.53
C ILE A 81 10.76 11.03 -10.91
N ARG A 82 10.81 11.97 -9.96
CA ARG A 82 12.06 12.28 -9.23
C ARG A 82 12.56 11.07 -8.43
N LEU A 83 11.66 10.36 -7.75
CA LEU A 83 11.97 9.16 -6.99
C LEU A 83 12.55 8.07 -7.92
N ALA A 84 11.95 7.85 -9.09
CA ALA A 84 12.46 6.90 -10.07
C ALA A 84 13.89 7.25 -10.54
N LYS A 85 14.16 8.54 -10.80
CA LYS A 85 15.52 9.01 -11.12
C LYS A 85 16.50 8.74 -9.97
N HIS A 86 16.10 9.05 -8.74
CA HIS A 86 16.92 8.80 -7.56
C HIS A 86 17.16 7.31 -7.31
N ALA A 87 16.18 6.44 -7.58
CA ALA A 87 16.35 4.99 -7.51
C ALA A 87 17.44 4.52 -8.50
N GLY A 88 17.43 5.04 -9.73
CA GLY A 88 18.47 4.78 -10.73
C GLY A 88 19.86 5.25 -10.30
N MET A 89 19.97 6.36 -9.57
CA MET A 89 21.24 6.80 -8.98
C MET A 89 21.66 5.89 -7.82
N LYS A 90 20.72 5.55 -6.95
CA LYS A 90 20.95 4.74 -5.75
C LYS A 90 21.44 3.34 -6.09
N ILE A 91 20.84 2.68 -7.09
CA ILE A 91 21.25 1.32 -7.47
C ILE A 91 22.71 1.28 -7.95
N MET A 92 23.19 2.34 -8.61
CA MET A 92 24.61 2.43 -8.99
C MET A 92 25.55 2.59 -7.79
N GLU A 93 25.09 3.24 -6.71
CA GLU A 93 25.85 3.32 -5.45
C GLU A 93 25.89 1.96 -4.75
N LEU A 94 24.74 1.26 -4.68
CA LEU A 94 24.67 -0.08 -4.08
C LEU A 94 25.55 -1.08 -4.83
N PHE A 95 25.52 -1.04 -6.16
CA PHE A 95 26.38 -1.85 -7.02
C PHE A 95 27.86 -1.61 -6.74
N LYS A 96 28.30 -0.33 -6.65
CA LYS A 96 29.70 0.01 -6.33
C LYS A 96 30.13 -0.46 -4.94
N LYS A 97 29.19 -0.55 -3.99
CA LYS A 97 29.44 -0.99 -2.61
C LYS A 97 29.23 -2.49 -2.41
N ASP A 98 28.89 -3.24 -3.47
CA ASP A 98 28.48 -4.65 -3.43
C ASP A 98 27.36 -4.94 -2.42
N VAL A 99 26.42 -4.01 -2.25
CA VAL A 99 25.24 -4.22 -1.39
C VAL A 99 24.19 -5.02 -2.15
N LYS A 100 23.84 -6.19 -1.63
CA LYS A 100 22.92 -7.16 -2.20
C LYS A 100 21.59 -7.14 -1.46
N PHE A 101 20.59 -7.77 -2.07
CA PHE A 101 19.24 -7.87 -1.51
C PHE A 101 19.23 -8.48 -0.09
N LEU A 102 19.99 -9.55 0.13
CA LEU A 102 20.09 -10.24 1.44
C LEU A 102 20.90 -9.46 2.48
N ASP A 103 21.65 -8.41 2.09
CA ASP A 103 22.28 -7.51 3.05
C ASP A 103 21.25 -6.55 3.67
N ILE A 104 20.09 -6.37 3.01
CA ILE A 104 18.99 -5.50 3.44
C ILE A 104 17.86 -6.33 4.07
N ILE A 105 17.43 -7.38 3.37
CA ILE A 105 16.36 -8.26 3.82
C ILE A 105 16.88 -9.19 4.90
N THR A 106 16.57 -8.84 6.14
CA THR A 106 16.87 -9.62 7.34
C THR A 106 15.57 -9.92 8.08
N ARG A 107 15.60 -10.88 9.01
CA ARG A 107 14.45 -11.14 9.90
C ARG A 107 13.96 -9.85 10.56
N LYS A 108 14.88 -9.01 11.03
CA LYS A 108 14.52 -7.75 11.70
C LYS A 108 13.89 -6.74 10.75
N ALA A 109 14.36 -6.66 9.51
CA ALA A 109 13.75 -5.80 8.50
C ALA A 109 12.31 -6.24 8.20
N ILE A 110 12.08 -7.55 8.05
CA ILE A 110 10.73 -8.11 7.85
C ILE A 110 9.84 -7.80 9.06
N GLU A 111 10.32 -8.03 10.29
CA GLU A 111 9.58 -7.66 11.51
C GLU A 111 9.18 -6.18 11.52
N ASN A 112 10.10 -5.28 11.19
CA ASN A 112 9.82 -3.84 11.11
C ASN A 112 8.74 -3.53 10.06
N ALA A 113 8.83 -4.16 8.88
CA ALA A 113 7.84 -3.96 7.82
C ALA A 113 6.45 -4.47 8.24
N ILE A 114 6.37 -5.61 8.93
CA ILE A 114 5.12 -6.12 9.48
C ILE A 114 4.58 -5.21 10.59
N THR A 115 5.44 -4.66 11.46
CA THR A 115 5.04 -3.67 12.46
C THR A 115 4.40 -2.45 11.80
N VAL A 116 4.99 -1.91 10.74
CA VAL A 116 4.40 -0.78 9.99
C VAL A 116 3.05 -1.17 9.38
N GLU A 117 2.96 -2.34 8.75
CA GLU A 117 1.71 -2.82 8.15
C GLU A 117 0.59 -3.00 9.20
N MET A 118 0.91 -3.54 10.37
CA MET A 118 -0.06 -3.69 11.48
C MET A 118 -0.51 -2.32 12.00
N ALA A 119 0.41 -1.36 12.13
CA ALA A 119 0.08 0.00 12.55
C ALA A 119 -0.85 0.72 11.54
N LEU A 120 -0.75 0.40 10.25
CA LEU A 120 -1.59 1.01 9.23
C LEU A 120 -2.91 0.27 8.97
N GLY A 121 -3.03 -0.99 9.42
CA GLY A 121 -4.15 -1.86 9.04
C GLY A 121 -4.01 -2.41 7.62
N GLY A 122 -2.80 -2.79 7.24
CA GLY A 122 -2.45 -3.31 5.92
C GLY A 122 -3.18 -4.61 5.53
N SER A 123 -3.09 -4.95 4.25
CA SER A 123 -3.75 -6.12 3.67
C SER A 123 -3.27 -7.43 4.31
N SER A 124 -4.19 -8.36 4.58
CA SER A 124 -3.84 -9.72 5.00
C SER A 124 -2.93 -10.45 4.00
N ASN A 125 -2.98 -10.10 2.71
CA ASN A 125 -2.09 -10.65 1.69
C ASN A 125 -0.62 -10.31 1.93
N THR A 126 -0.31 -9.24 2.68
CA THR A 126 1.06 -8.94 3.11
C THR A 126 1.68 -10.11 3.88
N MET A 127 0.87 -10.89 4.62
CA MET A 127 1.35 -12.10 5.30
C MET A 127 1.89 -13.14 4.31
N LEU A 128 1.11 -13.45 3.27
CA LEU A 128 1.49 -14.43 2.26
C LEU A 128 2.74 -14.00 1.49
N HIS A 129 2.80 -12.73 1.09
CA HIS A 129 3.96 -12.20 0.37
C HIS A 129 5.21 -12.16 1.25
N SER A 130 5.08 -11.76 2.52
CA SER A 130 6.23 -11.70 3.44
C SER A 130 6.78 -13.09 3.76
N LEU A 131 5.90 -14.10 3.93
CA LEU A 131 6.32 -15.49 4.10
C LEU A 131 7.02 -16.03 2.86
N ALA A 132 6.52 -15.73 1.66
CA ALA A 132 7.16 -16.13 0.41
C ALA A 132 8.56 -15.51 0.24
N ILE A 133 8.69 -14.21 0.56
CA ILE A 133 9.98 -13.51 0.51
C ILE A 133 10.95 -14.05 1.57
N ALA A 134 10.47 -14.30 2.79
CA ALA A 134 11.29 -14.88 3.85
C ALA A 134 11.80 -16.28 3.47
N PHE A 135 10.94 -17.10 2.87
CA PHE A 135 11.30 -18.43 2.38
C PHE A 135 12.38 -18.37 1.31
N GLU A 136 12.23 -17.52 0.29
CA GLU A 136 13.23 -17.34 -0.77
C GLU A 136 14.56 -16.78 -0.22
N ALA A 137 14.51 -15.97 0.83
CA ALA A 137 15.68 -15.41 1.50
C ALA A 137 16.33 -16.35 2.53
N ASP A 138 15.83 -17.58 2.70
CA ASP A 138 16.25 -18.53 3.75
C ASP A 138 16.18 -17.94 5.17
N ILE A 139 15.18 -17.09 5.42
CA ILE A 139 14.93 -16.47 6.72
C ILE A 139 13.85 -17.26 7.44
N PRO A 140 14.13 -17.81 8.63
CA PRO A 140 13.11 -18.48 9.43
C PRO A 140 12.09 -17.42 9.90
N PHE A 141 10.91 -17.43 9.30
CA PHE A 141 9.79 -16.56 9.64
C PHE A 141 8.49 -17.32 9.37
N ASN A 142 7.55 -17.30 10.31
CA ASN A 142 6.31 -18.08 10.18
C ASN A 142 5.09 -17.28 10.65
N ILE A 143 3.92 -17.91 10.64
CA ILE A 143 2.66 -17.24 11.00
C ILE A 143 2.62 -16.77 12.47
N ASP A 144 3.33 -17.45 13.37
CA ASP A 144 3.36 -17.11 14.79
C ASP A 144 4.11 -15.79 15.04
N ASP A 145 5.07 -15.45 14.18
CA ASP A 145 5.74 -14.14 14.23
C ASP A 145 4.76 -12.99 14.01
N PHE A 146 3.77 -13.15 13.11
CA PHE A 146 2.74 -12.13 12.90
C PHE A 146 1.85 -11.96 14.12
N ASN A 147 1.45 -13.06 14.76
CA ASN A 147 0.63 -13.02 15.97
C ASN A 147 1.37 -12.31 17.11
N ARG A 148 2.65 -12.64 17.31
CA ARG A 148 3.51 -11.98 18.31
C ARG A 148 3.63 -10.47 18.06
N ILE A 149 3.80 -10.03 16.80
CA ILE A 149 3.88 -8.60 16.47
C ILE A 149 2.52 -7.92 16.68
N ARG A 150 1.42 -8.55 16.24
CA ARG A 150 0.06 -8.04 16.40
C ARG A 150 -0.30 -7.75 17.85
N GLU A 151 0.13 -8.61 18.79
CA GLU A 151 -0.12 -8.40 20.23
C GLU A 151 0.52 -7.12 20.78
N GLN A 152 1.53 -6.56 20.10
CA GLN A 152 2.31 -5.42 20.57
C GLN A 152 2.01 -4.13 19.81
N VAL A 153 1.39 -4.21 18.64
CA VAL A 153 1.26 -3.08 17.71
C VAL A 153 -0.21 -2.68 17.56
N PRO A 154 -0.64 -1.53 18.10
CA PRO A 154 -1.97 -1.00 17.84
C PRO A 154 -2.09 -0.48 16.42
N GLN A 155 -3.29 -0.52 15.84
CA GLN A 155 -3.61 0.17 14.60
C GLN A 155 -3.73 1.68 14.87
N LEU A 156 -2.91 2.48 14.19
CA LEU A 156 -2.79 3.92 14.34
C LEU A 156 -3.50 4.72 13.23
N CYS A 157 -3.75 4.09 12.08
CA CYS A 157 -4.38 4.74 10.93
C CYS A 157 -5.67 4.03 10.50
N SER A 158 -6.62 4.83 10.00
CA SER A 158 -7.86 4.32 9.40
C SER A 158 -7.96 4.80 7.96
N LEU A 159 -7.51 3.95 7.04
CA LEU A 159 -7.55 4.18 5.60
C LEU A 159 -8.57 3.23 4.96
N SER A 160 -9.19 3.64 3.86
CA SER A 160 -10.07 2.80 3.05
C SER A 160 -9.36 1.47 2.75
N PRO A 161 -9.99 0.32 3.03
CA PRO A 161 -11.42 0.15 3.30
C PRO A 161 -11.86 0.31 4.77
N ALA A 162 -10.94 0.43 5.73
CA ALA A 162 -11.26 0.54 7.16
C ALA A 162 -11.71 1.96 7.60
N GLY A 163 -11.42 2.98 6.78
CA GLY A 163 -11.75 4.38 7.04
C GLY A 163 -12.03 5.18 5.77
N GLU A 164 -12.22 6.49 5.93
CA GLU A 164 -12.61 7.40 4.83
C GLU A 164 -11.41 7.96 4.05
N HIS A 165 -10.21 7.87 4.63
CA HIS A 165 -8.98 8.39 4.04
C HIS A 165 -8.34 7.43 3.04
N HIS A 166 -7.63 7.96 2.06
CA HIS A 166 -6.95 7.20 1.00
C HIS A 166 -5.43 7.36 1.10
N ILE A 167 -4.67 6.63 0.28
CA ILE A 167 -3.19 6.71 0.30
C ILE A 167 -2.67 8.13 0.04
N GLN A 168 -3.37 8.91 -0.81
CA GLN A 168 -3.02 10.32 -1.05
C GLN A 168 -3.10 11.18 0.23
N ASP A 169 -3.97 10.82 1.18
CA ASP A 169 -4.14 11.56 2.42
C ASP A 169 -3.03 11.18 3.40
N LEU A 170 -2.65 9.89 3.45
CA LEU A 170 -1.47 9.44 4.19
C LEU A 170 -0.19 10.11 3.67
N ASP A 171 -0.02 10.20 2.36
CA ASP A 171 1.12 10.90 1.75
C ASP A 171 1.19 12.38 2.17
N ARG A 172 0.04 13.07 2.17
CA ARG A 172 -0.06 14.47 2.62
C ARG A 172 0.21 14.63 4.11
N ALA A 173 -0.11 13.62 4.91
CA ALA A 173 0.14 13.60 6.36
C ALA A 173 1.62 13.36 6.72
N GLY A 174 2.47 13.03 5.73
CA GLY A 174 3.90 12.78 5.94
C GLY A 174 4.39 11.48 5.31
N GLY A 175 3.49 10.59 4.88
CA GLY A 175 3.85 9.29 4.33
C GLY A 175 4.34 8.32 5.41
N ILE A 176 5.29 7.46 5.05
CA ILE A 176 5.84 6.41 5.93
C ILE A 176 7.12 6.85 6.64
N SER A 177 7.91 7.73 5.99
CA SER A 177 9.28 8.10 6.40
C SER A 177 9.39 9.54 6.86
#